data_AF-A0A229RCY6-F1
#
_entry.id   AF-A0A229RCY6-F1
#
_cell.length_a   1.000
_cell.length_b   1.000
_cell.length_c   1.000
_cell.angle_alpha   90.00
_cell.angle_beta   90.00
_cell.angle_gamma   90.00
#
_symmetry.space_group_name_H-M   'P 1'
#
loop_
_entity.id
_entity.type
_entity.pdbx_description
1 polymer ?
#
loop_
_entity_poly.entity_id
_entity_poly.type
_entity_poly.pdbx_seq_one_letter_code
_entity_poly.pdbx_strand_id
1 'polypeptide(L)'
;MTTTEGTSAPATEPAPAPVAIIGELYDETAELPLRDIAARIREDLVAVQDDDMIHADAEFAVVADESGPQNQIRITISGLPHSDHGTADAPTMDITQDVFRAAFALAGHYNRFTSSPYQLRYLVVIHAVHDSGTVYAKGVGAIGLWGTLPQPEPAEAPSDTR
;
A
#
# COMPACT_ATOMS: atom_id res chain seq x y z
N MET A 1 52.47 -8.60 43.58
CA MET A 1 51.53 -7.53 43.20
C MET A 1 50.95 -7.92 41.86
N THR A 2 49.63 -8.12 41.79
CA THR A 2 48.94 -8.59 40.58
C THR A 2 48.06 -7.45 40.11
N THR A 3 48.40 -6.86 38.96
CA THR A 3 47.60 -5.80 38.34
C THR A 3 46.50 -6.46 37.52
N THR A 4 45.25 -6.30 37.94
CA THR A 4 44.08 -6.73 37.16
C THR A 4 43.72 -5.59 36.21
N GLU A 5 43.97 -5.78 34.92
CA GLU A 5 43.48 -4.89 33.87
C GLU A 5 41.94 -4.98 33.83
N GLY A 6 41.28 -3.85 34.06
CA GLY A 6 39.84 -3.73 33.91
C GLY A 6 39.48 -3.78 32.42
N THR A 7 38.88 -4.87 31.99
CA THR A 7 38.16 -4.97 30.71
C THR A 7 37.08 -3.89 30.68
N SER A 8 37.32 -2.80 29.95
CA SER A 8 36.26 -1.84 29.63
C SER A 8 35.21 -2.56 28.78
N ALA A 9 33.97 -2.61 29.28
CA ALA A 9 32.84 -3.05 28.48
C ALA A 9 32.73 -2.16 27.23
N PRO A 10 32.44 -2.71 26.04
CA PRO A 10 32.20 -1.90 24.86
C PRO A 10 31.04 -0.95 25.15
N ALA A 11 31.25 0.34 24.91
CA ALA A 11 30.19 1.33 24.95
C ALA A 11 29.08 0.85 24.00
N THR A 12 27.90 0.54 24.55
CA THR A 12 26.72 0.26 23.74
C THR A 12 26.43 1.53 22.94
N GLU A 13 26.61 1.49 21.62
CA GLU A 13 26.14 2.56 20.75
C GLU A 13 24.66 2.81 21.06
N PRO A 14 24.23 4.08 21.24
CA PRO A 14 22.82 4.37 21.44
C PRO A 14 22.03 3.82 20.26
N ALA A 15 20.99 3.05 20.55
CA ALA A 15 20.11 2.52 19.51
C ALA A 15 19.62 3.67 18.62
N PRO A 16 19.59 3.49 17.29
CA PRO A 16 19.15 4.54 16.38
C PRO A 16 17.76 5.03 16.76
N ALA A 17 17.58 6.36 16.74
CA ALA A 17 16.30 6.97 17.06
C ALA A 17 15.20 6.46 16.10
N PRO A 18 13.98 6.21 16.60
CA PRO A 18 12.87 5.83 15.73
C PRO A 18 12.63 6.87 14.64
N VAL A 19 12.44 6.40 13.41
CA VAL A 19 12.03 7.23 12.27
C VAL A 19 10.52 7.17 12.17
N ALA A 20 9.88 8.33 12.04
CA ALA A 20 8.45 8.43 11.81
C ALA A 20 8.16 9.09 10.46
N ILE A 21 7.23 8.51 9.70
CA ILE A 21 6.67 9.09 8.49
C ILE A 21 5.20 9.33 8.77
N ILE A 22 4.76 10.57 8.67
CA ILE A 22 3.41 11.01 9.01
C ILE A 22 2.78 11.63 7.77
N GLY A 23 1.59 11.17 7.41
CA GLY A 23 0.82 11.73 6.32
C GLY A 23 0.31 13.12 6.67
N GLU A 24 0.18 13.98 5.67
CA GLU A 24 -0.15 15.40 5.84
C GLU A 24 -1.46 15.66 6.61
N LEU A 25 -2.43 14.76 6.49
CA LEU A 25 -3.75 14.85 7.13
C LEU A 25 -3.88 13.94 8.36
N TYR A 26 -2.79 13.32 8.82
CA TYR A 26 -2.83 12.39 9.94
C TYR A 26 -3.29 13.08 11.23
N ASP A 27 -2.71 14.23 11.58
CA ASP A 27 -2.99 14.88 12.87
C ASP A 27 -4.46 15.31 12.99
N GLU A 28 -5.05 15.82 11.90
CA GLU A 28 -6.46 16.22 11.84
C GLU A 28 -7.43 15.03 11.90
N THR A 29 -6.95 13.84 11.56
CA THR A 29 -7.78 12.65 11.44
C THR A 29 -7.41 11.56 12.43
N ALA A 30 -6.45 11.79 13.34
CA ALA A 30 -5.85 10.76 14.18
C ALA A 30 -6.88 10.03 15.06
N GLU A 31 -7.92 10.74 15.49
CA GLU A 31 -9.00 10.21 16.34
C GLU A 31 -10.17 9.61 15.54
N LEU A 32 -10.17 9.77 14.21
CA LEU A 32 -11.24 9.22 13.37
C LEU A 32 -11.13 7.68 13.27
N PRO A 33 -12.27 6.97 13.31
CA PRO A 33 -12.29 5.54 13.05
C PRO A 33 -11.92 5.25 11.59
N LEU A 34 -11.36 4.06 11.32
CA LEU A 34 -10.85 3.75 9.98
C LEU A 34 -11.93 3.72 8.90
N ARG A 35 -13.18 3.42 9.24
CA ARG A 35 -14.30 3.54 8.32
C ARG A 35 -14.51 4.97 7.80
N ASP A 36 -14.26 5.97 8.64
CA ASP A 36 -14.44 7.39 8.28
C ASP A 36 -13.23 7.86 7.47
N ILE A 37 -12.03 7.31 7.75
CA ILE A 37 -10.85 7.48 6.89
C ILE A 37 -11.08 6.86 5.51
N ALA A 38 -11.64 5.66 5.43
CA ALA A 38 -11.97 5.00 4.16
C ALA A 38 -12.93 5.84 3.32
N ALA A 39 -13.93 6.46 3.96
CA ALA A 39 -14.86 7.36 3.29
C ALA A 39 -14.14 8.60 2.73
N ARG A 40 -13.27 9.24 3.52
CA ARG A 40 -12.47 10.40 3.07
C ARG A 40 -11.52 10.06 1.93
N ILE A 41 -10.83 8.92 2.00
CA ILE A 41 -9.96 8.46 0.90
C ILE A 41 -10.77 8.27 -0.39
N ARG A 42 -12.00 7.75 -0.30
CA ARG A 42 -12.89 7.64 -1.45
C ARG A 42 -13.28 9.02 -1.99
N GLU A 43 -13.62 9.96 -1.12
CA GLU A 43 -13.95 11.35 -1.51
C GLU A 43 -12.78 12.01 -2.24
N ASP A 44 -11.56 11.88 -1.73
CA ASP A 44 -10.37 12.43 -2.38
C ASP A 44 -10.08 11.77 -3.73
N LEU A 45 -10.27 10.45 -3.83
CA LEU A 45 -10.11 9.72 -5.09
C LEU A 45 -11.07 10.23 -6.17
N VAL A 46 -12.33 10.48 -5.79
CA VAL A 46 -13.33 11.04 -6.70
C VAL A 46 -12.99 12.49 -7.05
N ALA A 47 -12.57 13.31 -6.08
CA ALA A 47 -12.19 14.70 -6.35
C ALA A 47 -11.00 14.80 -7.32
N VAL A 48 -9.97 13.97 -7.13
CA VAL A 48 -8.80 13.91 -8.02
C VAL A 48 -9.16 13.33 -9.39
N GLN A 49 -10.13 12.43 -9.47
CA GLN A 49 -10.69 11.99 -10.74
C GLN A 49 -11.45 13.12 -11.46
N ASP A 50 -12.27 13.89 -10.74
CA ASP A 50 -13.03 15.04 -11.29
C ASP A 50 -12.09 16.15 -11.80
N ASP A 51 -10.87 16.24 -11.26
CA ASP A 51 -9.79 17.13 -11.72
C ASP A 51 -8.97 16.56 -12.89
N ASP A 52 -9.41 15.48 -13.54
CA ASP A 52 -8.74 14.77 -14.65
C ASP A 52 -7.32 14.25 -14.30
N MET A 53 -6.99 14.11 -13.01
CA MET A 53 -5.67 13.64 -12.56
C MET A 53 -5.57 12.11 -12.48
N ILE A 54 -6.70 11.41 -12.51
CA ILE A 54 -6.80 9.95 -12.60
C ILE A 54 -7.76 9.60 -13.75
N HIS A 55 -7.60 8.41 -14.33
CA HIS A 55 -8.46 7.94 -15.42
C HIS A 55 -9.97 8.03 -15.09
N ALA A 56 -10.74 8.66 -15.97
CA ALA A 56 -12.17 8.97 -15.73
C ALA A 56 -13.04 7.71 -15.55
N ASP A 57 -12.69 6.60 -16.22
CA ASP A 57 -13.44 5.35 -16.08
C ASP A 57 -13.08 4.54 -14.82
N ALA A 58 -12.13 5.00 -13.99
CA ALA A 58 -11.76 4.31 -12.77
C ALA A 58 -12.88 4.39 -11.73
N GLU A 59 -13.40 3.25 -11.29
CA GLU A 59 -14.39 3.20 -10.22
C GLU A 59 -13.73 2.76 -8.92
N PHE A 60 -14.00 3.48 -7.82
CA PHE A 60 -13.37 3.23 -6.52
C PHE A 60 -14.37 2.73 -5.47
N ALA A 61 -14.06 1.58 -4.89
CA ALA A 61 -14.63 1.12 -3.63
C ALA A 61 -13.55 1.08 -2.55
N VAL A 62 -13.77 1.78 -1.43
CA VAL A 62 -12.81 1.88 -0.33
C VAL A 62 -13.46 1.38 0.95
N VAL A 63 -12.81 0.44 1.64
CA VAL A 63 -13.36 -0.23 2.82
C VAL A 63 -12.27 -0.41 3.88
N ALA A 64 -12.62 -0.16 5.14
CA ALA A 64 -11.77 -0.50 6.28
C ALA A 64 -11.95 -1.97 6.67
N ASP A 65 -10.85 -2.65 6.94
CA ASP A 65 -10.80 -4.03 7.44
C ASP A 65 -9.94 -4.08 8.70
N GLU A 66 -10.62 -4.22 9.85
CA GLU A 66 -10.03 -4.29 11.19
C GLU A 66 -10.11 -5.73 11.76
N SER A 67 -10.39 -6.73 10.92
CA SER A 67 -10.56 -8.12 11.36
C SER A 67 -9.24 -8.85 11.61
N GLY A 68 -8.15 -8.37 11.00
CA GLY A 68 -6.82 -8.98 11.05
C GLY A 68 -5.90 -8.40 12.13
N PRO A 69 -4.69 -8.96 12.27
CA PRO A 69 -3.68 -8.46 13.23
C PRO A 69 -3.15 -7.06 12.88
N GLN A 70 -3.33 -6.65 11.62
CA GLN A 70 -2.99 -5.34 11.12
C GLN A 70 -4.20 -4.78 10.40
N ASN A 71 -4.66 -3.61 10.82
CA ASN A 71 -5.74 -2.89 10.17
C ASN A 71 -5.37 -2.59 8.70
N GLN A 72 -6.36 -2.64 7.81
CA GLN A 72 -6.18 -2.41 6.38
C GLN A 72 -7.24 -1.43 5.85
N ILE A 73 -6.85 -0.61 4.89
CA ILE A 73 -7.76 0.08 3.98
C ILE A 73 -7.65 -0.65 2.64
N ARG A 74 -8.75 -1.29 2.23
CA ARG A 74 -8.87 -1.99 0.95
C ARG A 74 -9.48 -1.04 -0.06
N ILE A 75 -8.75 -0.78 -1.14
CA ILE A 75 -9.19 -0.01 -2.30
C ILE A 75 -9.37 -1.00 -3.45
N THR A 76 -10.58 -1.10 -3.97
CA THR A 76 -10.89 -1.84 -5.19
C THR A 76 -11.13 -0.87 -6.32
N ILE A 77 -10.47 -1.12 -7.45
CA ILE A 77 -10.51 -0.31 -8.66
C ILE A 77 -11.09 -1.16 -9.78
N SER A 78 -12.19 -0.71 -10.36
CA SER A 78 -12.82 -1.29 -11.56
C SER A 78 -12.89 -0.27 -12.69
N GLY A 79 -13.39 -0.67 -13.87
CA GLY A 79 -13.64 0.23 -15.01
C GLY A 79 -12.40 0.71 -15.78
N LEU A 80 -11.19 0.40 -15.33
CA LEU A 80 -9.98 0.71 -16.08
C LEU A 80 -9.94 -0.04 -17.43
N PRO A 81 -9.45 0.60 -18.51
CA PRO A 81 -9.30 -0.07 -19.80
C PRO A 81 -8.28 -1.21 -19.68
N HIS A 82 -8.78 -2.44 -19.74
CA HIS A 82 -7.97 -3.65 -19.81
C HIS A 82 -7.50 -3.80 -21.25
N SER A 83 -6.23 -3.53 -21.52
CA SER A 83 -5.67 -4.02 -22.77
C SER A 83 -5.18 -5.42 -22.52
N ASP A 84 -5.88 -6.40 -23.08
CA ASP A 84 -5.35 -7.73 -23.30
C ASP A 84 -3.95 -7.56 -23.89
N HIS A 85 -2.91 -7.87 -23.09
CA HIS A 85 -1.49 -7.72 -23.41
C HIS A 85 -1.20 -6.72 -24.53
N GLY A 86 -0.92 -5.46 -24.14
CA GLY A 86 -0.35 -4.49 -25.07
C GLY A 86 0.71 -5.17 -25.92
N THR A 87 0.50 -5.18 -27.24
CA THR A 87 1.59 -5.44 -28.19
C THR A 87 2.77 -4.54 -27.79
N ALA A 88 4.00 -4.96 -28.11
CA ALA A 88 5.24 -4.28 -27.70
C ALA A 88 5.28 -2.75 -27.97
N ASP A 89 4.34 -2.21 -28.76
CA ASP A 89 4.18 -0.81 -29.12
C ASP A 89 3.15 0.00 -28.28
N ALA A 90 2.45 -0.57 -27.28
CA ALA A 90 1.46 0.18 -26.47
C ALA A 90 1.42 -0.24 -24.99
N PRO A 91 2.10 0.48 -24.08
CA PRO A 91 2.20 0.11 -22.68
C PRO A 91 0.95 0.53 -21.90
N THR A 92 0.11 -0.43 -21.56
CA THR A 92 -1.12 -0.24 -20.75
C THR A 92 -0.90 -0.47 -19.26
N MET A 93 0.34 -0.77 -18.88
CA MET A 93 0.80 -0.75 -17.49
C MET A 93 0.83 0.66 -16.89
N ASP A 94 0.94 1.72 -17.71
CA ASP A 94 1.07 3.09 -17.20
C ASP A 94 -0.21 3.56 -16.48
N ILE A 95 -1.39 3.34 -17.06
CA ILE A 95 -2.67 3.80 -16.47
C ILE A 95 -2.94 3.11 -15.12
N THR A 96 -2.82 1.77 -15.07
CA THR A 96 -3.06 1.05 -13.81
C THR A 96 -2.02 1.44 -12.75
N GLN A 97 -0.75 1.62 -13.14
CA GLN A 97 0.30 2.03 -12.23
C GLN A 97 0.10 3.45 -11.69
N ASP A 98 -0.33 4.38 -12.53
CA ASP A 98 -0.58 5.77 -12.15
C ASP A 98 -1.79 5.88 -11.22
N VAL A 99 -2.88 5.18 -11.51
CA VAL A 99 -4.04 5.10 -10.61
C VAL A 99 -3.65 4.48 -9.26
N PHE A 100 -2.81 3.43 -9.27
CA PHE A 100 -2.29 2.80 -8.05
C PHE A 100 -1.45 3.77 -7.22
N ARG A 101 -0.56 4.54 -7.86
CA ARG A 101 0.27 5.54 -7.20
C ARG A 101 -0.58 6.65 -6.59
N ALA A 102 -1.56 7.16 -7.32
CA ALA A 102 -2.45 8.20 -6.84
C ALA A 102 -3.27 7.70 -5.62
N ALA A 103 -3.91 6.53 -5.74
CA ALA A 103 -4.66 5.92 -4.64
C ALA A 103 -3.80 5.65 -3.41
N PHE A 104 -2.55 5.22 -3.61
CA PHE A 104 -1.63 5.00 -2.51
C PHE A 104 -1.16 6.29 -1.84
N ALA A 105 -0.84 7.32 -2.63
CA ALA A 105 -0.44 8.62 -2.12
C ALA A 105 -1.57 9.25 -1.28
N LEU A 106 -2.80 9.24 -1.81
CA LEU A 106 -3.98 9.75 -1.12
C LEU A 106 -4.25 9.00 0.19
N ALA A 107 -4.25 7.67 0.15
CA ALA A 107 -4.36 6.86 1.36
C ALA A 107 -3.19 7.07 2.32
N GLY A 108 -2.03 7.50 1.83
CA GLY A 108 -0.86 7.88 2.61
C GLY A 108 -1.09 9.12 3.47
N HIS A 109 -1.82 10.13 3.00
CA HIS A 109 -2.04 11.38 3.73
C HIS A 109 -2.69 11.17 5.11
N TYR A 110 -3.46 10.10 5.30
CA TYR A 110 -4.16 9.79 6.56
C TYR A 110 -3.42 8.78 7.46
N ASN A 111 -2.24 8.32 7.03
CA ASN A 111 -1.51 7.23 7.66
C ASN A 111 -0.32 7.73 8.48
N ARG A 112 0.23 6.86 9.32
CA ARG A 112 1.46 7.07 10.06
C ARG A 112 2.23 5.76 10.13
N PHE A 113 3.54 5.86 9.98
CA PHE A 113 4.50 4.77 10.20
C PHE A 113 5.55 5.22 11.23
N THR A 114 5.87 4.35 12.19
CA THR A 114 7.03 4.49 13.07
C THR A 114 7.89 3.24 13.00
N SER A 115 9.21 3.40 12.85
CA SER A 115 10.14 2.27 12.68
C SER A 115 10.43 1.50 13.97
N SER A 116 10.20 2.12 15.14
CA SER A 116 10.37 1.46 16.44
C SER A 116 9.47 2.13 17.51
N PRO A 117 8.53 1.41 18.14
CA PRO A 117 8.08 0.08 17.75
C PRO A 117 7.50 0.14 16.33
N TYR A 118 7.69 -0.92 15.54
CA TYR A 118 7.15 -1.00 14.18
C TYR A 118 5.63 -0.89 14.25
N GLN A 119 5.11 0.30 13.95
CA GLN A 119 3.70 0.61 14.13
C GLN A 119 3.21 1.40 12.93
N LEU A 120 2.08 0.94 12.39
CA LEU A 120 1.39 1.59 11.30
C LEU A 120 -0.10 1.68 11.62
N ARG A 121 -0.74 2.78 11.19
CA ARG A 121 -2.18 2.96 11.44
C ARG A 121 -2.98 1.92 10.66
N TYR A 122 -2.64 1.72 9.39
CA TYR A 122 -3.19 0.67 8.53
C TYR A 122 -2.28 0.38 7.32
N LEU A 123 -2.42 -0.81 6.73
CA LEU A 123 -1.88 -1.13 5.41
C LEU A 123 -2.85 -0.63 4.34
N VAL A 124 -2.33 -0.12 3.24
CA VAL A 124 -3.10 0.14 2.03
C VAL A 124 -3.03 -1.09 1.16
N VAL A 125 -4.18 -1.65 0.80
CA VAL A 125 -4.30 -2.81 -0.09
C VAL A 125 -5.12 -2.39 -1.29
N ILE A 126 -4.53 -2.44 -2.48
CA ILE A 126 -5.17 -2.01 -3.73
C ILE A 126 -5.36 -3.24 -4.62
N HIS A 127 -6.58 -3.46 -5.10
CA HIS A 127 -6.90 -4.47 -6.09
C HIS A 127 -7.50 -3.81 -7.33
N ALA A 128 -6.93 -4.07 -8.50
CA ALA A 128 -7.60 -3.80 -9.78
C ALA A 128 -8.37 -5.06 -10.20
N VAL A 129 -9.64 -4.90 -10.54
CA VAL A 129 -10.53 -6.02 -10.86
C VAL A 129 -11.14 -5.83 -12.25
N HIS A 130 -11.25 -6.94 -12.96
CA HIS A 130 -12.10 -7.05 -14.14
C HIS A 130 -13.57 -6.93 -13.75
N ASP A 131 -14.44 -6.64 -14.71
CA ASP A 131 -15.91 -6.67 -14.54
C ASP A 131 -16.42 -8.04 -14.09
N SER A 132 -15.67 -9.11 -14.37
CA SER A 132 -15.93 -10.47 -13.88
C SER A 132 -15.68 -10.64 -12.37
N GLY A 133 -15.09 -9.63 -11.71
CA GLY A 133 -14.63 -9.68 -10.32
C GLY A 133 -13.26 -10.32 -10.14
N THR A 134 -12.58 -10.73 -11.22
CA THR A 134 -11.23 -11.32 -11.15
C THR A 134 -10.18 -10.23 -10.94
N VAL A 135 -9.33 -10.39 -9.92
CA VAL A 135 -8.21 -9.47 -9.65
C VAL A 135 -7.11 -9.70 -10.68
N TYR A 136 -6.73 -8.65 -11.42
CA TYR A 136 -5.64 -8.73 -12.40
C TYR A 136 -4.37 -7.97 -11.96
N ALA A 137 -4.49 -7.02 -11.02
CA ALA A 137 -3.35 -6.35 -10.42
C ALA A 137 -3.56 -6.12 -8.92
N LYS A 138 -2.47 -6.17 -8.14
CA LYS A 138 -2.51 -6.00 -6.68
C LYS A 138 -1.30 -5.21 -6.18
N GLY A 139 -1.56 -4.27 -5.29
CA GLY A 139 -0.57 -3.49 -4.56
C GLY A 139 -0.83 -3.56 -3.07
N VAL A 140 0.24 -3.63 -2.27
CA VAL A 140 0.16 -3.54 -0.81
C VAL A 140 1.31 -2.70 -0.31
N GLY A 141 1.03 -1.78 0.60
CA GLY A 141 2.08 -0.97 1.21
C GLY A 141 1.59 -0.15 2.39
N ALA A 142 2.49 0.69 2.90
CA ALA A 142 2.21 1.71 3.90
C ALA A 142 2.92 3.01 3.51
N ILE A 143 2.58 4.14 4.15
CA ILE A 143 3.25 5.41 3.87
C ILE A 143 4.78 5.24 3.94
N GLY A 144 5.48 5.60 2.86
CA GLY A 144 6.94 5.45 2.72
C GLY A 144 7.46 4.05 2.33
N LEU A 145 6.58 3.05 2.13
CA LEU A 145 6.91 1.69 1.68
C LEU A 145 5.98 1.26 0.54
N TRP A 146 6.39 1.46 -0.71
CA TRP A 146 5.69 0.93 -1.91
C TRP A 146 6.42 -0.30 -2.44
N GLY A 147 5.70 -1.41 -2.63
CA GLY A 147 6.22 -2.63 -3.25
C GLY A 147 5.13 -3.35 -4.05
N THR A 148 5.53 -3.98 -5.16
CA THR A 148 4.69 -4.94 -5.88
C THR A 148 4.81 -6.30 -5.19
N LEU A 149 3.68 -6.93 -4.85
CA LEU A 149 3.72 -8.33 -4.40
C LEU A 149 3.91 -9.22 -5.64
N PRO A 150 4.89 -10.14 -5.66
CA PRO A 150 4.96 -11.14 -6.74
C PRO A 150 3.68 -11.97 -6.72
N GLN A 151 3.08 -12.18 -7.89
CA GLN A 151 1.97 -13.13 -8.01
C GLN A 151 2.47 -14.53 -7.67
N PRO A 152 1.67 -15.36 -6.97
CA PRO A 152 1.97 -16.78 -6.86
C PRO A 152 1.98 -17.37 -8.27
N GLU A 153 3.09 -17.99 -8.66
CA GLU A 153 3.19 -18.72 -9.92
C GLU A 153 2.07 -19.76 -9.98
N PRO A 154 1.38 -19.92 -11.13
CA PRO A 154 0.45 -21.01 -11.33
C PRO A 154 1.14 -22.33 -11.02
N ALA A 155 0.52 -23.16 -10.18
CA ALA A 155 1.06 -24.48 -9.88
C ALA A 155 1.29 -25.24 -11.19
N GLU A 156 2.55 -25.59 -11.44
CA GLU A 156 2.97 -26.38 -12.59
C GLU A 156 2.15 -27.68 -12.60
N ALA A 157 1.32 -27.86 -13.62
CA ALA A 157 0.56 -29.09 -13.78
C ALA A 157 1.57 -30.25 -13.94
N PRO A 158 1.34 -31.42 -13.30
CA PRO A 158 2.25 -32.54 -13.40
C PRO A 158 2.37 -32.95 -14.87
N SER A 159 3.60 -32.86 -15.38
CA SER A 159 3.94 -33.36 -16.70
C SER A 159 3.80 -34.88 -16.69
N ASP A 160 2.74 -35.39 -17.32
CA ASP A 160 2.56 -36.81 -17.62
C ASP A 160 3.70 -37.28 -18.52
N THR A 161 4.66 -38.00 -17.94
CA THR A 161 5.71 -38.70 -18.67
C THR A 161 5.12 -39.94 -19.34
N ARG A 162 5.13 -39.98 -20.68
CA ARG A 162 4.98 -41.21 -21.47
C ARG A 162 6.32 -41.67 -21.99
#